data_AF-A0A969FTH2-F1
#
_entry.id   AF-A0A969FTH2-F1
#
_cell.length_a   1.000
_cell.length_b   1.000
_cell.length_c   1.000
_cell.angle_alpha   90.00
_cell.angle_beta   90.00
_cell.angle_gamma   90.00
#
_symmetry.space_group_name_H-M   'P 1'
#
loop_
_entity.id
_entity.type
_entity.pdbx_description
1 polymer ?
#
loop_
_entity_poly.entity_id
_entity_poly.type
_entity_poly.pdbx_seq_one_letter_code
_entity_poly.pdbx_strand_id
1 'polypeptide(L)'
;MRLPARIRKPLQSIADALGAYAGDLPTLLKALGLSLLFHLSWISLHIVAGLAIGIAAPPIIYAVMVPLTDMLGLAPIFFNNLGARDFMFTLYLGQIGIPTASALALAFTAFT
;
A
#
# COMPACT_ATOMS: atom_id res chain seq x y z
N MET A 1 10.34 21.51 21.32
CA MET A 1 9.07 21.39 20.55
C MET A 1 8.17 20.36 21.21
N ARG A 2 7.01 20.75 21.75
CA ARG A 2 6.06 19.81 22.40
C ARG A 2 5.19 19.15 21.32
N LEU A 3 5.55 17.94 20.89
CA LEU A 3 4.76 17.14 19.94
C LEU A 3 3.37 16.83 20.53
N PRO A 4 2.29 16.94 19.73
CA PRO A 4 0.93 16.69 20.21
C PRO A 4 0.74 15.25 20.69
N ALA A 5 -0.02 15.07 21.77
CA ALA A 5 -0.17 13.80 22.49
C ALA A 5 -0.69 12.63 21.62
N ARG A 6 -1.46 12.91 20.55
CA ARG A 6 -1.96 11.90 19.61
C ARG A 6 -0.86 11.24 18.76
N ILE A 7 0.29 11.89 18.57
CA ILE A 7 1.40 11.40 17.73
C ILE A 7 2.45 10.65 18.57
N ARG A 8 2.47 10.84 19.90
CA ARG A 8 3.48 10.22 20.78
C ARG A 8 3.41 8.70 20.82
N LYS A 9 2.21 8.12 20.92
CA LYS A 9 2.03 6.65 20.98
C LYS A 9 2.56 5.91 19.74
N PRO A 10 2.18 6.29 18.49
CA PRO A 10 2.71 5.61 17.31
C PRO A 10 4.22 5.83 17.16
N LEU A 11 4.73 7.03 17.53
CA LEU A 11 6.15 7.33 17.43
C LEU A 11 7.00 6.57 18.45
N GLN A 12 6.49 6.36 19.67
CA GLN A 12 7.11 5.48 20.66
C GLN A 12 7.08 4.02 20.21
N SER A 13 5.96 3.53 19.67
CA SER A 13 5.89 2.16 19.11
C SER A 13 6.94 1.93 18.01
N ILE A 14 7.11 2.89 17.09
CA ILE A 14 8.13 2.82 16.04
C ILE A 14 9.54 2.85 16.65
N ALA A 15 9.80 3.71 17.63
CA ALA A 15 11.09 3.80 18.29
C ALA A 15 11.43 2.54 19.10
N ASP A 16 10.44 1.94 19.79
CA ASP A 16 10.60 0.70 20.55
C ASP A 16 10.82 -0.49 19.61
N ALA A 17 10.08 -0.55 18.49
CA ALA A 17 10.29 -1.56 17.45
C ALA A 17 11.69 -1.43 16.83
N LEU A 18 12.13 -0.22 16.47
CA LEU A 18 13.49 0.03 15.98
C LEU A 18 14.55 -0.29 17.03
N GLY A 19 14.29 0.03 18.29
CA GLY A 19 15.15 -0.30 19.44
C GLY A 19 15.33 -1.80 19.62
N ALA A 20 14.30 -2.61 19.37
CA ALA A 20 14.39 -4.06 19.41
C ALA A 20 15.34 -4.65 18.34
N TYR A 21 15.54 -3.94 17.22
CA TYR A 21 16.47 -4.34 16.15
C TYR A 21 17.83 -3.61 16.19
N ALA A 22 17.99 -2.62 17.08
CA ALA A 22 19.20 -1.76 17.11
C ALA A 22 20.50 -2.52 17.45
N GLY A 23 20.39 -3.71 18.06
CA GLY A 23 21.53 -4.57 18.38
C GLY A 23 21.92 -5.60 17.30
N ASP A 24 21.09 -5.79 16.27
CA ASP A 24 21.28 -6.85 15.26
C ASP A 24 20.92 -6.36 13.85
N LEU A 25 21.87 -5.64 13.25
CA LEU A 25 21.78 -5.12 11.88
C LEU A 25 21.48 -6.21 10.83
N PRO A 26 22.08 -7.42 10.88
CA PRO A 26 21.68 -8.52 10.01
C PRO A 26 20.18 -8.88 10.09
N THR A 27 19.61 -8.93 11.29
CA THR A 27 18.19 -9.24 11.48
C THR A 27 17.30 -8.09 11.00
N LEU A 28 17.70 -6.83 11.23
CA LEU A 28 17.01 -5.66 10.67
C LEU A 28 16.98 -5.71 9.13
N LEU A 29 18.11 -6.01 8.49
CA LEU A 29 18.22 -6.10 7.03
C LEU A 29 17.37 -7.25 6.48
N LYS A 30 17.33 -8.41 7.14
CA LYS A 30 16.45 -9.51 6.77
C LYS A 30 14.97 -9.12 6.86
N ALA A 31 14.57 -8.45 7.93
CA ALA A 31 13.20 -7.98 8.12
C ALA A 31 12.80 -6.95 7.05
N LEU A 32 13.68 -5.99 6.75
CA LEU A 32 13.46 -5.02 5.66
C LEU A 32 13.41 -5.70 4.29
N GLY A 33 14.32 -6.63 4.01
CA GLY A 33 14.33 -7.40 2.77
C GLY A 33 13.04 -8.21 2.60
N LEU A 34 12.58 -8.89 3.65
CA LEU A 34 11.32 -9.63 3.63
C LEU A 34 10.11 -8.72 3.43
N SER A 35 10.09 -7.56 4.09
CA SER A 35 9.04 -6.54 3.89
C SER A 35 9.00 -6.04 2.45
N LEU A 36 10.16 -5.76 1.86
CA LEU A 36 10.26 -5.34 0.46
C LEU A 36 9.81 -6.43 -0.50
N LEU A 37 10.22 -7.69 -0.27
CA LEU A 37 9.79 -8.84 -1.06
C LEU A 37 8.27 -9.04 -0.99
N PHE A 38 7.68 -8.90 0.20
CA PHE A 38 6.25 -8.95 0.38
C PHE A 38 5.56 -7.85 -0.42
N HIS A 39 6.07 -6.62 -0.35
CA HIS A 39 5.51 -5.49 -1.08
C HIS A 39 5.64 -5.64 -2.60
N LEU A 40 6.76 -6.18 -3.09
CA LEU A 40 6.94 -6.49 -4.52
C LEU A 40 5.99 -7.58 -5.00
N SER A 41 5.78 -8.62 -4.18
CA SER A 41 4.82 -9.69 -4.49
C SER A 41 3.40 -9.13 -4.57
N TRP A 42 3.08 -8.20 -3.68
CA TRP A 42 1.80 -7.50 -3.63
C TRP A 42 1.56 -6.62 -4.86
N ILE A 43 2.55 -5.83 -5.28
CA ILE A 43 2.48 -5.05 -6.52
C ILE A 43 2.33 -5.99 -7.74
N SER A 44 3.08 -7.09 -7.76
CA SER A 44 3.02 -8.07 -8.86
C SER A 44 1.63 -8.69 -9.01
N LEU A 45 0.96 -9.01 -7.90
CA LEU A 45 -0.41 -9.49 -7.89
C LEU A 45 -1.36 -8.48 -8.57
N HIS A 46 -1.23 -7.19 -8.26
CA HIS A 46 -2.06 -6.14 -8.85
C HIS A 46 -1.80 -5.93 -10.35
N ILE A 47 -0.55 -6.08 -10.79
CA ILE A 47 -0.20 -6.04 -12.21
C ILE A 47 -0.86 -7.22 -12.94
N VAL A 48 -0.74 -8.43 -12.40
CA VAL A 48 -1.35 -9.63 -13.00
C VAL A 48 -2.87 -9.52 -13.03
N ALA A 49 -3.49 -9.02 -11.95
CA ALA A 49 -4.93 -8.75 -11.92
C ALA A 49 -5.34 -7.72 -12.97
N GLY A 50 -4.57 -6.64 -13.13
CA GLY A 50 -4.78 -5.63 -14.16
C GLY A 50 -4.71 -6.19 -15.58
N LEU A 51 -3.70 -7.02 -15.85
CA LEU A 51 -3.56 -7.71 -17.13
C LEU A 51 -4.72 -8.67 -17.39
N ALA A 52 -5.19 -9.40 -16.37
CA ALA A 52 -6.29 -10.36 -16.49
C ALA A 52 -7.62 -9.70 -16.90
N ILE A 53 -7.86 -8.45 -16.48
CA ILE A 53 -9.06 -7.69 -16.84
C ILE A 53 -8.84 -6.73 -18.03
N GLY A 54 -7.69 -6.81 -18.71
CA GLY A 54 -7.38 -6.05 -19.92
C GLY A 54 -6.95 -4.60 -19.70
N ILE A 55 -6.48 -4.21 -18.50
CA ILE A 55 -5.93 -2.87 -18.26
C ILE A 55 -4.47 -2.83 -18.72
N ALA A 56 -4.22 -2.06 -19.78
CA ALA A 56 -2.88 -1.78 -20.27
C ALA A 56 -2.27 -0.54 -19.57
N ALA A 57 -2.11 -0.60 -18.26
CA ALA A 57 -1.45 0.46 -17.49
C ALA A 57 0.04 0.15 -17.27
N PRO A 58 0.93 1.16 -17.27
CA PRO A 58 2.34 0.97 -16.95
C PRO A 58 2.54 0.36 -15.55
N PRO A 59 3.45 -0.61 -15.36
CA PRO A 59 3.72 -1.23 -14.05
C PRO A 59 4.05 -0.23 -12.93
N ILE A 60 4.65 0.90 -13.29
CA ILE A 60 4.98 1.98 -12.33
C ILE A 60 3.74 2.61 -11.69
N ILE A 61 2.60 2.64 -12.38
CA ILE A 61 1.34 3.14 -11.81
C ILE A 61 0.90 2.23 -10.68
N TYR A 62 0.96 0.90 -10.88
CA TYR A 62 0.66 -0.08 -9.83
C TYR A 62 1.63 0.03 -8.65
N ALA A 63 2.94 0.17 -8.94
CA ALA A 63 3.98 0.27 -7.92
C ALA A 63 3.85 1.50 -7.01
N VAL A 64 3.19 2.58 -7.47
CA VAL A 64 2.90 3.78 -6.67
C VAL A 64 1.52 3.67 -6.02
N MET A 65 0.52 3.25 -6.80
CA MET A 65 -0.88 3.17 -6.36
C MET A 65 -1.07 2.23 -5.17
N VAL A 66 -0.46 1.04 -5.22
CA VAL A 66 -0.62 0.01 -4.19
C VAL A 66 -0.12 0.48 -2.81
N PRO A 67 1.14 0.91 -2.63
CA PRO A 67 1.63 1.42 -1.34
C PRO A 67 0.84 2.63 -0.84
N LEU A 68 0.49 3.58 -1.70
CA LEU A 68 -0.26 4.76 -1.28
C LEU A 68 -1.67 4.40 -0.81
N THR A 69 -2.30 3.44 -1.47
CA THR A 69 -3.60 2.92 -1.05
C THR A 69 -3.51 2.21 0.29
N ASP A 70 -2.46 1.39 0.51
CA ASP A 70 -2.24 0.73 1.80
C ASP A 70 -1.96 1.75 2.92
N MET A 71 -1.16 2.80 2.65
CA MET A 71 -0.91 3.88 3.60
C MET A 71 -2.19 4.65 3.96
N LEU A 72 -3.04 4.94 2.98
CA LEU A 72 -4.35 5.56 3.23
C LEU A 72 -5.30 4.62 3.98
N GLY A 73 -5.21 3.33 3.70
CA GLY A 73 -5.94 2.28 4.41
C GLY A 73 -5.63 2.20 5.90
N LEU A 74 -4.42 2.57 6.30
CA LEU A 74 -4.05 2.68 7.72
C LEU A 74 -4.78 3.82 8.44
N ALA A 75 -5.40 4.76 7.70
CA ALA A 75 -6.21 5.80 8.31
C ALA A 75 -7.47 5.16 8.93
N PRO A 76 -7.81 5.46 10.20
CA PRO A 76 -8.94 4.85 10.92
C PRO A 76 -10.32 5.37 10.44
N ILE A 77 -10.38 5.84 9.20
CA ILE A 77 -11.56 6.36 8.52
C ILE A 77 -12.16 5.26 7.63
N PHE A 78 -11.33 4.36 7.11
CA PHE A 78 -11.75 3.31 6.18
C PHE A 78 -11.97 1.99 6.93
N PHE A 79 -13.10 1.34 6.67
CA PHE A 79 -13.35 -0.01 7.17
C PHE A 79 -12.57 -1.01 6.30
N ASN A 80 -11.44 -1.52 6.79
CA ASN A 80 -10.65 -2.53 6.07
C ASN A 80 -10.28 -2.12 4.63
N ASN A 81 -9.89 -0.86 4.44
CA ASN A 81 -9.56 -0.25 3.13
C ASN A 81 -10.71 -0.21 2.10
N LEU A 82 -11.94 -0.57 2.47
CA LEU A 82 -13.13 -0.33 1.65
C LEU A 82 -13.31 1.19 1.49
N GLY A 83 -13.52 1.64 0.25
CA GLY A 83 -13.57 3.06 -0.10
C GLY A 83 -12.20 3.70 -0.36
N ALA A 84 -11.15 3.36 0.40
CA ALA A 84 -9.79 3.87 0.12
C ALA A 84 -9.27 3.33 -1.22
N ARG A 85 -9.45 2.02 -1.44
CA ARG A 85 -9.04 1.32 -2.67
C ARG A 85 -9.84 1.80 -3.87
N ASP A 86 -11.15 1.81 -3.75
CA ASP A 86 -12.06 2.21 -4.82
C ASP A 86 -11.75 3.65 -5.28
N PHE A 87 -11.56 4.55 -4.32
CA PHE A 87 -11.22 5.94 -4.59
C PHE A 87 -9.83 6.08 -5.21
N MET A 88 -8.79 5.46 -4.63
CA MET A 88 -7.42 5.58 -5.16
C MET A 88 -7.28 4.97 -6.54
N PHE A 89 -7.84 3.78 -6.77
CA PHE A 89 -7.71 3.08 -8.04
C PHE A 89 -8.40 3.86 -9.16
N THR A 90 -9.60 4.39 -8.89
CA THR A 90 -10.32 5.24 -9.85
C THR A 90 -9.60 6.58 -10.09
N LEU A 91 -8.96 7.17 -9.07
CA LEU A 91 -8.16 8.38 -9.21
C LEU A 91 -6.92 8.16 -10.09
N TYR A 92 -6.07 7.20 -9.75
CA TYR A 92 -4.81 6.96 -10.45
C TYR A 92 -5.01 6.41 -11.86
N LEU A 93 -5.91 5.43 -12.02
CA LEU A 93 -6.20 4.86 -13.33
C LEU A 93 -7.01 5.84 -14.19
N GLY A 94 -7.86 6.67 -13.58
CA GLY A 94 -8.57 7.74 -14.28
C GLY A 94 -7.63 8.79 -14.88
N GLN A 95 -6.51 9.11 -14.22
CA GLN A 95 -5.50 10.05 -14.74
C GLN A 95 -4.84 9.58 -16.04
N ILE A 96 -4.80 8.26 -16.28
CA ILE A 96 -4.26 7.66 -17.52
C ILE A 96 -5.38 7.24 -18.49
N GLY A 97 -6.62 7.68 -18.25
CA GLY A 97 -7.76 7.47 -19.15
C GLY A 97 -8.45 6.11 -19.02
N ILE A 98 -8.16 5.32 -17.98
CA ILE A 98 -8.84 4.05 -17.75
C ILE A 98 -10.25 4.32 -17.18
N PRO A 99 -11.30 3.68 -17.72
CA PRO A 99 -12.66 3.85 -17.22
C PRO A 99 -12.79 3.48 -15.74
N THR A 100 -13.61 4.24 -14.99
CA THR A 100 -13.92 3.98 -13.58
C THR A 100 -14.40 2.56 -13.34
N ALA A 101 -15.22 2.01 -14.25
CA ALA A 101 -15.71 0.64 -14.15
C ALA A 101 -14.57 -0.40 -14.16
N SER A 102 -13.56 -0.21 -15.01
CA SER A 102 -12.39 -1.09 -15.07
C SER A 102 -11.51 -0.94 -13.83
N ALA A 103 -11.35 0.29 -13.33
CA ALA A 103 -10.60 0.56 -12.11
C ALA A 103 -11.25 -0.09 -10.87
N LEU A 104 -12.58 -0.05 -10.77
CA LEU A 104 -13.32 -0.76 -9.72
C LEU A 104 -13.23 -2.27 -9.90
N ALA A 105 -13.36 -2.79 -11.14
CA ALA A 105 -13.19 -4.21 -11.41
C ALA A 105 -11.81 -4.72 -10.95
N LEU A 106 -10.75 -3.92 -11.13
CA LEU A 106 -9.43 -4.22 -10.58
C LEU A 106 -9.43 -4.30 -9.06
N ALA A 107 -10.03 -3.30 -8.40
CA ALA A 107 -10.11 -3.25 -6.94
C ALA A 107 -10.88 -4.48 -6.38
N PHE A 108 -11.93 -4.95 -7.04
CA PHE A 108 -12.57 -6.20 -6.64
C PHE A 108 -11.68 -7.42 -6.94
N THR A 109 -11.13 -7.53 -8.15
CA THR A 109 -10.34 -8.71 -8.55
C THR A 109 -9.09 -8.92 -7.68
N ALA A 110 -8.45 -7.86 -7.21
CA ALA A 110 -7.26 -7.96 -6.37
C ALA A 110 -7.57 -8.34 -4.90
N PHE A 111 -8.82 -8.24 -4.46
CA PHE A 111 -9.18 -8.30 -3.04
C PHE A 111 -10.34 -9.24 -2.68
N THR A 112 -10.94 -9.92 -3.66
CA THR A 112 -11.97 -10.95 -3.45
C THR A 112 -11.35 -12.33 -3.63
#